data_AF-A0A3E3IW36-F1
#
_entry.id   AF-A0A3E3IW36-F1
#
_cell.length_a   1.000
_cell.length_b   1.000
_cell.length_c   1.000
_cell.angle_alpha   90.00
_cell.angle_beta   90.00
_cell.angle_gamma   90.00
#
_symmetry.space_group_name_H-M   'P 1'
#
loop_
_entity.id
_entity.type
_entity.pdbx_description
1 polymer ?
#
loop_
_entity_poly.entity_id
_entity_poly.type
_entity_poly.pdbx_seq_one_letter_code
_entity_poly.pdbx_strand_id
1 'polypeptide(L)'
;MQSKTIYGKNFEEQVTQEIRIVSHCKGGKVGLQCMNHLVAQVMAIQEAEKPEEVKDMFMRVCGYLKCCIDAEFIDKESAEEVMDLVCKLAASEEARLIMKGMKGE
;
A
#
# COMPACT_ATOMS: atom_id res chain seq x y z
N MET A 1 -3.01 -3.79 -13.02
CA MET A 1 -2.16 -2.77 -12.36
C MET A 1 -1.47 -1.92 -13.40
N GLN A 2 -1.57 -0.59 -13.29
CA GLN A 2 -0.80 0.35 -14.10
C GLN A 2 0.22 1.05 -13.19
N SER A 3 1.49 1.07 -13.60
CA SER A 3 2.57 1.73 -12.86
C SER A 3 3.22 2.78 -13.75
N LYS A 4 3.35 4.00 -13.25
CA LYS A 4 3.99 5.12 -13.94
C LYS A 4 5.03 5.76 -13.03
N THR A 5 6.30 5.69 -13.44
CA THR A 5 7.38 6.42 -12.79
C THR A 5 7.28 7.90 -13.15
N ILE A 6 7.32 8.77 -12.14
CA ILE A 6 7.30 10.22 -12.31
C ILE A 6 8.69 10.74 -11.98
N TYR A 7 9.27 11.46 -12.93
CA TYR A 7 10.59 12.06 -12.80
C TYR A 7 10.52 13.56 -12.55
N GLY A 8 11.56 14.11 -11.93
CA GLY A 8 11.70 15.52 -11.58
C GLY A 8 11.99 16.38 -12.80
N LYS A 9 12.20 17.69 -12.57
CA LYS A 9 12.72 18.56 -13.64
C LYS A 9 13.99 17.94 -14.23
N ASN A 10 14.06 17.90 -15.56
CA ASN A 10 15.14 17.31 -16.36
C ASN A 10 15.19 15.77 -16.43
N PHE A 11 14.20 15.04 -15.89
CA PHE A 11 14.14 13.57 -15.89
C PHE A 11 15.29 12.86 -15.15
N GLU A 12 16.08 13.59 -14.35
CA GLU A 12 17.30 13.06 -13.73
C GLU A 12 17.03 12.24 -12.46
N GLU A 13 15.95 12.53 -11.74
CA GLU A 13 15.61 11.84 -10.50
C GLU A 13 14.16 11.34 -10.54
N GLN A 14 13.95 10.08 -10.15
CA GLN A 14 12.61 9.55 -9.88
C GLN A 14 12.08 10.20 -8.60
N VAL A 15 11.02 10.99 -8.71
CA VAL A 15 10.42 11.70 -7.57
C VAL A 15 9.28 10.92 -6.93
N THR A 16 8.54 10.15 -7.72
CA THR A 16 7.45 9.32 -7.20
C THR A 16 7.08 8.22 -8.20
N GLN A 17 6.29 7.25 -7.74
CA GLN A 17 5.71 6.21 -8.56
C GLN A 17 4.20 6.23 -8.36
N GLU A 18 3.46 6.48 -9.43
CA GLU A 18 2.01 6.33 -9.42
C GLU A 18 1.67 4.88 -9.73
N ILE A 19 0.99 4.20 -8.82
CA ILE A 19 0.43 2.87 -9.05
C ILE A 19 -1.09 2.99 -9.00
N ARG A 20 -1.75 2.63 -10.10
CA ARG A 20 -3.21 2.54 -10.19
C ARG A 20 -3.62 1.08 -10.23
N ILE A 21 -4.50 0.72 -9.30
CA ILE A 21 -5.19 -0.56 -9.25
C ILE A 21 -6.67 -0.27 -9.45
N VAL A 22 -7.28 -0.93 -10.43
CA VAL A 22 -8.73 -0.94 -10.61
C VAL A 22 -9.21 -2.25 -10.03
N SER A 23 -9.80 -2.20 -8.84
CA SER A 23 -10.32 -3.40 -8.17
C SER A 23 -11.82 -3.54 -8.44
N HIS A 24 -12.25 -4.73 -8.85
CA HIS A 24 -13.67 -5.05 -8.99
C HIS A 24 -14.23 -5.58 -7.67
N CYS A 25 -14.95 -4.72 -6.94
CA CYS A 25 -15.45 -5.05 -5.62
C CYS A 25 -16.87 -5.65 -5.68
N LYS A 26 -17.15 -6.64 -4.81
CA LYS A 26 -18.50 -7.22 -4.60
C LYS A 26 -19.02 -6.87 -3.20
N GLY A 27 -20.26 -7.27 -2.88
CA GLY A 27 -20.83 -7.11 -1.53
C GLY A 27 -21.57 -5.79 -1.28
N GLY A 28 -21.85 -5.01 -2.33
CA GLY A 28 -22.65 -3.79 -2.24
C GLY A 28 -22.06 -2.76 -1.28
N LYS A 29 -22.92 -2.16 -0.43
CA LYS A 29 -22.50 -1.12 0.52
C LYS A 29 -21.45 -1.63 1.54
N VAL A 30 -21.62 -2.85 2.04
CA VAL A 30 -20.73 -3.42 3.05
C VAL A 30 -19.36 -3.71 2.45
N GLY A 31 -19.32 -4.37 1.28
CA GLY A 31 -18.07 -4.62 0.58
C GLY A 31 -17.31 -3.33 0.24
N LEU A 32 -18.02 -2.29 -0.24
CA LEU A 32 -17.41 -0.99 -0.49
C LEU A 32 -16.82 -0.35 0.79
N GLN A 33 -17.51 -0.46 1.93
CA GLN A 33 -16.99 0.04 3.21
C GLN A 33 -15.74 -0.72 3.65
N CYS A 34 -15.71 -2.04 3.50
CA CYS A 34 -14.52 -2.84 3.77
C CYS A 34 -13.35 -2.45 2.86
N MET A 35 -13.61 -2.25 1.57
CA MET A 35 -12.56 -1.85 0.62
C MET A 35 -12.03 -0.44 0.91
N ASN A 36 -12.89 0.51 1.26
CA ASN A 36 -12.45 1.84 1.70
C ASN A 36 -11.61 1.76 2.98
N HIS A 37 -11.97 0.86 3.89
CA HIS A 37 -11.20 0.63 5.11
C HIS A 37 -9.82 0.01 4.82
N LEU A 38 -9.74 -0.95 3.89
CA LEU A 38 -8.48 -1.48 3.41
C LEU A 38 -7.60 -0.36 2.83
N VAL A 39 -8.15 0.47 1.94
CA VAL A 39 -7.41 1.61 1.35
C VAL A 39 -6.89 2.55 2.43
N ALA A 40 -7.70 2.89 3.43
CA ALA A 40 -7.26 3.74 4.53
C ALA A 40 -6.10 3.11 5.32
N GLN A 41 -6.13 1.80 5.57
CA GLN A 41 -5.02 1.11 6.24
C GLN A 41 -3.75 1.10 5.39
N VAL A 42 -3.86 0.93 4.07
CA VAL A 42 -2.71 1.00 3.15
C VAL A 42 -2.07 2.39 3.21
N MET A 43 -2.89 3.45 3.13
CA MET A 43 -2.37 4.83 3.17
C MET A 43 -1.70 5.17 4.50
N ALA A 44 -2.23 4.63 5.62
CA ALA A 44 -1.68 4.86 6.94
C ALA A 44 -0.22 4.35 7.10
N ILE A 45 0.25 3.41 6.27
CA ILE A 45 1.66 2.96 6.29
C ILE A 45 2.64 4.14 6.14
N GLN A 46 2.27 5.17 5.38
CA GLN A 46 3.10 6.36 5.16
C GLN A 46 3.21 7.27 6.39
N GLU A 47 2.31 7.10 7.35
CA GLU A 47 2.27 7.87 8.60
C GLU A 47 3.17 7.25 9.68
N ALA A 48 3.76 6.08 9.44
CA ALA A 48 4.67 5.43 10.37
C ALA A 48 5.88 6.32 10.69
N GLU A 49 6.25 6.36 11.96
CA GLU A 49 7.40 7.12 12.45
C GLU A 49 8.64 6.23 12.63
N LYS A 50 8.44 4.91 12.73
CA LYS A 50 9.52 3.94 12.93
C LYS A 50 9.41 2.71 12.01
N PRO A 51 10.54 2.10 11.61
CA PRO A 51 10.55 0.89 10.77
C PRO A 51 9.68 -0.26 11.32
N GLU A 52 9.68 -0.47 12.64
CA GLU A 52 8.86 -1.50 13.28
C GLU A 52 7.35 -1.28 13.10
N GLU A 53 6.90 -0.01 13.07
CA GLU A 53 5.50 0.33 12.86
C GLU A 53 5.07 0.00 11.42
N VAL A 54 5.93 0.25 10.44
CA VAL A 54 5.69 -0.13 9.04
C VAL A 54 5.43 -1.63 8.93
N LYS A 55 6.24 -2.45 9.61
CA LYS A 55 6.09 -3.91 9.61
C LYS A 55 4.77 -4.34 10.25
N ASP A 56 4.42 -3.77 11.40
CA ASP A 56 3.16 -4.08 12.09
C ASP A 56 1.94 -3.70 11.27
N MET A 57 1.97 -2.52 10.63
CA MET A 57 0.91 -2.03 9.75
C MET A 57 0.80 -2.88 8.48
N PHE A 58 1.92 -3.24 7.86
CA PHE A 58 1.97 -4.18 6.73
C PHE A 58 1.28 -5.51 7.07
N MET A 59 1.62 -6.12 8.22
CA MET A 59 1.00 -7.37 8.65
C MET A 59 -0.51 -7.23 8.88
N ARG A 60 -0.96 -6.09 9.43
CA ARG A 60 -2.38 -5.80 9.61
C ARG A 60 -3.12 -5.70 8.27
N VAL A 61 -2.54 -4.99 7.30
CA VAL A 61 -3.09 -4.87 5.94
C VAL A 61 -3.17 -6.23 5.27
N CYS A 62 -2.13 -7.06 5.36
CA CYS A 62 -2.13 -8.42 4.81
C CYS A 62 -3.25 -9.28 5.39
N GLY A 63 -3.44 -9.24 6.72
CA GLY A 63 -4.53 -9.93 7.40
C GLY A 63 -5.91 -9.43 6.95
N TYR A 64 -6.08 -8.11 6.85
CA TYR A 64 -7.36 -7.53 6.42
C TYR A 64 -7.68 -7.83 4.95
N LEU A 65 -6.67 -7.80 4.07
CA LEU A 65 -6.80 -8.18 2.67
C LEU A 65 -7.24 -9.64 2.55
N LYS A 66 -6.67 -10.55 3.36
CA LYS A 66 -7.12 -11.95 3.42
C LYS A 66 -8.60 -12.06 3.80
N CYS A 67 -9.06 -11.30 4.79
CA CYS A 67 -10.48 -11.25 5.13
C CYS A 67 -11.36 -10.75 3.97
N CYS A 68 -10.89 -9.75 3.21
CA CYS A 68 -11.62 -9.25 2.04
C CYS A 68 -11.70 -10.29 0.92
N ILE A 69 -10.65 -11.10 0.72
CA ILE A 69 -10.66 -12.23 -0.23
C ILE A 69 -11.65 -13.31 0.24
N ASP A 70 -11.60 -13.69 1.51
CA ASP A 70 -12.46 -14.76 2.07
C ASP A 70 -13.94 -14.37 2.07
N ALA A 71 -14.24 -13.08 2.25
CA ALA A 71 -15.59 -12.54 2.15
C ALA A 71 -16.03 -12.29 0.70
N GLU A 72 -15.19 -12.62 -0.29
CA GLU A 72 -15.39 -12.39 -1.71
C GLU A 72 -15.63 -10.91 -2.08
N PHE A 73 -15.16 -9.96 -1.27
CA PHE A 73 -15.31 -8.52 -1.54
C PHE A 73 -14.35 -8.02 -2.60
N ILE A 74 -13.25 -8.72 -2.84
CA ILE A 74 -12.27 -8.47 -3.89
C ILE A 74 -11.95 -9.81 -4.57
N ASP A 75 -11.77 -9.80 -5.88
CA ASP A 75 -11.29 -10.98 -6.60
C ASP A 75 -9.79 -11.23 -6.35
N LYS A 76 -9.34 -12.44 -6.63
CA LYS A 76 -7.99 -12.87 -6.33
C LYS A 76 -6.93 -12.07 -7.10
N GLU A 77 -7.18 -11.74 -8.36
CA GLU A 77 -6.23 -11.01 -9.21
C GLU A 77 -6.05 -9.57 -8.70
N SER A 78 -7.15 -8.87 -8.45
CA SER A 78 -7.15 -7.55 -7.81
C SER A 78 -6.45 -7.58 -6.45
N ALA A 79 -6.65 -8.63 -5.65
CA ALA A 79 -6.00 -8.76 -4.35
C ALA A 79 -4.49 -8.98 -4.46
N GLU A 80 -4.02 -9.76 -5.44
CA GLU A 80 -2.60 -9.93 -5.73
C GLU A 80 -1.94 -8.60 -6.13
N GLU A 81 -2.63 -7.78 -6.94
CA GLU A 81 -2.14 -6.44 -7.28
C GLU A 81 -2.06 -5.51 -6.05
N VAL A 82 -3.08 -5.54 -5.18
CA VAL A 82 -3.06 -4.76 -3.93
C VAL A 82 -1.91 -5.22 -3.03
N MET A 83 -1.67 -6.52 -2.93
CA MET A 83 -0.57 -7.06 -2.14
C MET A 83 0.80 -6.58 -2.67
N ASP A 84 1.01 -6.61 -3.98
CA ASP A 84 2.25 -6.11 -4.60
C ASP A 84 2.48 -4.62 -4.33
N LEU A 85 1.42 -3.81 -4.42
CA LEU A 85 1.47 -2.39 -4.03
C LEU A 85 1.87 -2.21 -2.56
N VAL A 86 1.23 -2.95 -1.66
CA VAL A 86 1.47 -2.86 -0.21
C VAL A 86 2.89 -3.28 0.15
N CYS A 87 3.42 -4.32 -0.49
CA CYS A 87 4.82 -4.74 -0.33
C CYS A 87 5.79 -3.63 -0.75
N LYS A 88 5.57 -3.00 -1.92
CA LYS A 88 6.42 -1.92 -2.43
C LYS A 88 6.35 -0.69 -1.53
N LEU A 89 5.16 -0.33 -1.08
CA LEU A 89 4.95 0.80 -0.17
C LEU A 89 5.67 0.57 1.16
N ALA A 90 5.47 -0.58 1.80
CA ALA A 90 6.11 -0.90 3.07
C ALA A 90 7.65 -0.88 2.95
N ALA A 91 8.21 -1.50 1.91
CA ALA A 91 9.65 -1.49 1.67
C ALA A 91 10.20 -0.06 1.49
N SER A 92 9.49 0.79 0.74
CA SER A 92 9.89 2.19 0.53
C SER A 92 9.83 3.01 1.82
N GLU A 93 8.77 2.86 2.61
CA GLU A 93 8.60 3.60 3.87
C GLU A 93 9.59 3.13 4.94
N GLU A 94 9.86 1.83 5.04
CA GLU A 94 10.90 1.29 5.91
C GLU A 94 12.28 1.87 5.54
N ALA A 95 12.64 1.85 4.26
CA ALA A 95 13.89 2.45 3.79
C ALA A 95 13.97 3.96 4.08
N ARG A 96 12.89 4.71 3.86
CA ARG A 96 12.80 6.15 4.17
C ARG A 96 13.08 6.41 5.65
N LEU A 97 12.51 5.62 6.54
CA LEU A 97 12.65 5.78 7.99
C LEU A 97 14.05 5.40 8.48
N ILE A 98 14.63 4.32 7.95
CA ILE A 98 16.03 3.95 8.24
C ILE A 98 16.98 5.08 7.82
N MET A 99 16.83 5.59 6.60
CA MET A 99 17.66 6.71 6.10
C MET A 99 17.47 7.99 6.92
N LYS A 100 16.27 8.26 7.42
CA LYS A 100 16.00 9.40 8.30
C LYS A 100 16.70 9.25 9.65
N GLY A 101 16.68 8.04 10.23
CA GLY A 101 17.39 7.73 11.47
C GLY A 101 18.90 7.93 11.35
N MET A 102 19.51 7.45 10.27
CA MET A 102 20.95 7.59 10.01
C MET A 102 21.42 9.03 9.76
N LYS A 103 20.52 9.95 9.36
CA LYS A 103 20.84 11.38 9.15
C LYS A 103 20.64 12.24 10.40
N GLY A 104 20.04 11.68 11.45
CA GLY A 104 19.79 12.35 12.73
C GLY A 104 20.86 12.10 13.80
N GLU A 105 21.91 11.33 13.46
CA GLU A 105 23.14 11.11 14.24
C GLU A 105 24.30 11.94 13.67
#